data_AF-A0A964EHA7-F1
#
_entry.id   AF-A0A964EHA7-F1
#
_cell.length_a   1.000
_cell.length_b   1.000
_cell.length_c   1.000
_cell.angle_alpha   90.00
_cell.angle_beta   90.00
_cell.angle_gamma   90.00
#
_symmetry.space_group_name_H-M   'P 1'
#
loop_
_entity.id
_entity.type
_entity.pdbx_description
1 polymer ?
#
loop_
_entity_poly.entity_id
_entity_poly.type
_entity_poly.pdbx_seq_one_letter_code
_entity_poly.pdbx_strand_id
1 'polypeptide(L)'
;MNKWMAFAVGAWLLFSGMKCRVGDTPECFLEYKFRIGMTVTPARDTFRIGDTLWLESEIPVELEDSLSGKLMDVSQFDFHVRAAVARQDTVPFFPGEPHFAYIFEKGRLEFKILPYTIHTSVIYETAESGVRRLRVGMVCRKKGVFYLAFYNLTDDTKGVLFANSDCIETLRVDYLMNNGADNHFHILENVTNPGPTEEVFNGEGGYAFKVI
;
A
#
# COMPACT_ATOMS: atom_id res chain seq x y z
N MET A 1 -84.81 -23.09 22.04
CA MET A 1 -84.80 -23.60 20.66
C MET A 1 -84.12 -22.58 19.76
N ASN A 2 -83.20 -23.04 18.92
CA ASN A 2 -82.55 -22.38 17.76
C ASN A 2 -81.65 -21.17 18.09
N LYS A 3 -80.32 -21.29 18.26
CA LYS A 3 -79.26 -21.68 17.31
C LYS A 3 -79.40 -21.02 15.94
N TRP A 4 -78.67 -19.92 15.73
CA TRP A 4 -78.06 -19.54 14.45
C TRP A 4 -76.68 -18.93 14.67
N MET A 5 -75.68 -19.63 14.16
CA MET A 5 -74.33 -19.15 13.87
C MET A 5 -74.37 -18.21 12.66
N ALA A 6 -73.54 -17.17 12.66
CA ALA A 6 -72.86 -16.73 11.45
C ALA A 6 -71.48 -16.19 11.84
N PHE A 7 -70.47 -16.98 11.46
CA PHE A 7 -69.05 -16.73 11.62
C PHE A 7 -68.61 -15.49 10.82
N ALA A 8 -68.01 -14.51 11.48
CA ALA A 8 -67.11 -13.56 10.84
C ALA A 8 -65.68 -14.11 10.99
N VAL A 9 -65.23 -14.91 10.02
CA VAL A 9 -63.81 -15.27 9.89
C VAL A 9 -63.12 -14.04 9.30
N GLY A 10 -62.63 -13.17 10.18
CA GLY A 10 -61.66 -12.15 9.82
C GLY A 10 -60.36 -12.83 9.40
N ALA A 11 -60.20 -13.05 8.11
CA ALA A 11 -58.93 -13.43 7.52
C ALA A 11 -57.98 -12.21 7.60
N TRP A 12 -57.39 -12.00 8.77
CA TRP A 12 -56.14 -11.26 8.87
C TRP A 12 -55.07 -12.10 8.19
N LEU A 13 -54.89 -11.85 6.89
CA LEU A 13 -53.63 -12.11 6.22
C LEU A 13 -52.58 -11.32 6.97
N LEU A 14 -51.98 -11.95 7.97
CA LEU A 14 -50.63 -11.67 8.39
C LEU A 14 -49.78 -11.89 7.13
N PHE A 15 -49.64 -10.83 6.34
CA PHE A 15 -48.38 -10.56 5.68
C PHE A 15 -47.35 -10.53 6.81
N SER A 16 -46.89 -11.73 7.17
CA SER A 16 -45.53 -11.93 7.62
C SER A 16 -44.69 -11.39 6.48
N GLY A 17 -44.49 -10.07 6.51
CA GLY A 17 -43.35 -9.47 5.89
C GLY A 17 -42.19 -10.23 6.49
N MET A 18 -41.70 -11.23 5.76
CA MET A 18 -40.32 -11.64 5.85
C MET A 18 -39.54 -10.38 5.51
N LYS A 19 -39.37 -9.53 6.53
CA LYS A 19 -38.20 -8.68 6.62
C LYS A 19 -37.08 -9.69 6.59
N CYS A 20 -36.42 -9.80 5.45
CA CYS A 20 -35.01 -10.12 5.48
C CYS A 20 -34.40 -9.08 6.43
N ARG A 21 -34.29 -9.42 7.72
CA ARG A 21 -33.34 -8.77 8.61
C ARG A 21 -31.98 -9.22 8.08
N VAL A 22 -31.50 -8.51 7.09
CA VAL A 22 -30.05 -8.35 6.90
C VAL A 22 -29.54 -7.94 8.28
N GLY A 23 -28.69 -8.79 8.85
CA GLY A 23 -28.51 -8.96 10.30
C GLY A 23 -28.20 -7.67 11.07
N ASP A 24 -28.70 -7.64 12.30
CA ASP A 24 -28.49 -6.61 13.32
C ASP A 24 -27.02 -6.56 13.85
N THR A 25 -26.01 -6.73 13.00
CA THR A 25 -24.66 -6.25 13.33
C THR A 25 -24.56 -4.83 12.79
N PRO A 26 -24.53 -3.78 13.64
CA PRO A 26 -23.94 -2.54 13.17
C PRO A 26 -22.50 -2.89 12.81
N GLU A 27 -22.23 -3.05 11.51
CA GLU A 27 -20.88 -3.20 11.01
C GLU A 27 -20.15 -1.90 11.33
N CYS A 28 -19.54 -1.86 12.52
CA CYS A 28 -18.64 -0.80 12.90
C CYS A 28 -17.39 -0.97 12.03
N PHE A 29 -17.02 0.08 11.31
CA PHE A 29 -15.79 0.12 10.52
C PHE A 29 -14.83 1.11 11.18
N LEU A 30 -13.60 0.67 11.43
CA LEU A 30 -12.51 1.51 11.90
C LEU A 30 -11.44 1.54 10.83
N GLU A 31 -11.11 2.73 10.34
CA GLU A 31 -10.00 2.93 9.40
C GLU A 31 -8.83 3.54 10.17
N TYR A 32 -7.64 2.95 9.99
CA TYR A 32 -6.38 3.51 10.43
C TYR A 32 -5.59 4.01 9.23
N LYS A 33 -4.90 5.14 9.39
CA LYS A 33 -4.07 5.69 8.32
C LYS A 33 -2.69 6.07 8.82
N PHE A 34 -1.70 5.26 8.48
CA PHE A 34 -0.30 5.55 8.79
C PHE A 34 0.45 6.17 7.61
N ARG A 35 1.54 6.86 7.92
CA ARG A 35 2.51 7.32 6.93
C ARG A 35 3.86 6.67 7.22
N ILE A 36 4.42 6.00 6.23
CA ILE A 36 5.77 5.42 6.32
C ILE A 36 6.74 6.29 5.52
N GLY A 37 7.80 6.76 6.17
CA GLY A 37 8.86 7.52 5.53
C GLY A 37 9.75 6.63 4.66
N MET A 38 10.00 7.08 3.44
CA MET A 38 10.96 6.48 2.52
C MET A 38 11.97 7.55 2.11
N THR A 39 13.23 7.19 1.91
CA THR A 39 14.27 8.12 1.43
C THR A 39 15.08 7.47 0.31
N VAL A 40 15.38 8.25 -0.71
CA VAL A 40 16.30 7.88 -1.79
C VAL A 40 17.55 8.73 -1.70
N THR A 41 18.71 8.10 -1.55
CA THR A 41 20.01 8.78 -1.44
C THR A 41 20.98 8.31 -2.53
N PRO A 42 21.59 9.21 -3.32
CA PRO A 42 21.35 10.65 -3.37
C PRO A 42 20.00 10.99 -4.01
N ALA A 43 19.29 11.99 -3.48
CA ALA A 43 18.04 12.50 -4.05
C ALA A 43 18.35 13.41 -5.27
N ARG A 44 18.61 12.80 -6.43
CA ARG A 44 18.85 13.50 -7.70
C ARG A 44 18.15 12.80 -8.86
N ASP A 45 17.88 13.54 -9.91
CA ASP A 45 17.05 13.09 -11.01
C ASP A 45 17.79 12.25 -12.07
N THR A 46 19.12 12.23 -12.03
CA THR A 46 19.98 11.64 -13.06
C THR A 46 21.12 10.84 -12.44
N PHE A 47 21.26 9.61 -12.91
CA PHE A 47 22.28 8.64 -12.52
C PHE A 47 23.03 8.14 -13.75
N ARG A 48 24.25 7.66 -13.58
CA ARG A 48 25.01 6.94 -14.60
C ARG A 48 24.91 5.44 -14.37
N ILE A 49 25.17 4.65 -15.42
CA ILE A 49 25.43 3.22 -15.23
C ILE A 49 26.56 3.02 -14.21
N GLY A 50 26.34 2.13 -13.25
CA GLY A 50 27.23 1.86 -12.13
C GLY A 50 26.97 2.71 -10.88
N ASP A 51 26.25 3.83 -11.00
CA ASP A 51 25.81 4.56 -9.81
C ASP A 51 24.84 3.72 -9.00
N THR A 52 24.82 3.96 -7.69
CA THR A 52 23.89 3.33 -6.75
C THR A 52 22.95 4.40 -6.20
N LEU A 53 21.64 4.15 -6.28
CA LEU A 53 20.67 4.85 -5.44
C LEU A 53 20.33 3.96 -4.24
N TRP A 54 20.27 4.55 -3.05
CA TRP A 54 19.95 3.85 -1.81
C TRP A 54 18.52 4.15 -1.42
N LEU A 55 17.71 3.11 -1.28
CA LEU A 55 16.39 3.17 -0.68
C LEU A 55 16.49 2.88 0.81
N GLU A 56 15.95 3.77 1.62
CA GLU A 56 15.99 3.69 3.07
C GLU A 56 14.60 3.90 3.67
N SER A 57 14.29 3.15 4.72
CA SER A 57 13.06 3.34 5.50
C SER A 57 13.25 2.82 6.92
N GLU A 58 12.62 3.50 7.88
CA GLU A 58 12.53 3.07 9.26
C GLU A 58 11.07 3.12 9.70
N ILE A 59 10.56 2.00 10.21
CA ILE A 59 9.23 1.89 10.80
C ILE A 59 9.43 1.76 12.32
N PRO A 60 9.09 2.81 13.11
CA PRO A 60 9.15 2.74 14.56
C PRO A 60 8.11 1.76 15.13
N VAL A 61 8.22 1.48 16.44
CA VAL A 61 7.25 0.65 17.16
C VAL A 61 5.90 1.34 17.37
N GLU A 62 5.86 2.68 17.32
CA GLU A 62 4.64 3.47 17.41
C GLU A 62 4.52 4.37 16.18
N LEU A 63 3.33 4.41 15.57
CA LEU A 63 3.00 5.33 14.48
C LEU A 63 1.80 6.17 14.84
N GLU A 64 1.80 7.44 14.42
CA GLU A 64 0.62 8.29 14.52
C GLU A 64 -0.40 7.90 13.45
N ASP A 65 -1.60 7.53 13.88
CA ASP A 65 -2.76 7.41 12.99
C ASP A 65 -3.20 8.81 12.57
N SER A 66 -3.00 9.14 11.29
CA SER A 66 -3.30 10.45 10.74
C SER A 66 -4.81 10.79 10.68
N LEU A 67 -5.71 9.84 10.92
CA LEU A 67 -7.14 10.10 11.05
C LEU A 67 -7.51 10.56 12.47
N SER A 68 -7.00 9.89 13.51
CA SER A 68 -7.34 10.20 14.90
C SER A 68 -6.32 11.06 15.65
N GLY A 69 -5.09 11.21 15.12
CA GLY A 69 -3.96 11.88 15.77
C GLY A 69 -3.35 11.12 16.94
N LYS A 70 -3.70 9.83 17.12
CA LYS A 70 -3.20 9.01 18.22
C LYS A 70 -1.95 8.22 17.81
N LEU A 71 -1.00 8.09 18.73
CA LEU A 71 0.08 7.11 18.60
C LEU A 71 -0.48 5.71 18.85
N MET A 72 -0.22 4.81 17.93
CA MET A 72 -0.65 3.42 17.93
C MET A 72 0.59 2.54 17.99
N ASP A 73 0.62 1.57 18.91
CA ASP A 73 1.65 0.53 18.92
C ASP A 73 1.44 -0.40 17.73
N VAL A 74 2.38 -0.35 16.79
CA VAL A 74 2.41 -1.16 15.57
C VAL A 74 3.46 -2.27 15.65
N SER A 75 4.09 -2.51 16.80
CA SER A 75 5.19 -3.46 16.97
C SER A 75 4.84 -4.90 16.54
N GLN A 76 3.57 -5.30 16.71
CA GLN A 76 3.07 -6.62 16.31
C GLN A 76 2.45 -6.65 14.91
N PHE A 77 2.24 -5.49 14.28
CA PHE A 77 1.62 -5.42 12.96
C PHE A 77 2.62 -5.83 11.88
N ASP A 78 2.27 -6.73 10.97
CA ASP A 78 3.15 -7.11 9.85
C ASP A 78 2.89 -6.22 8.62
N PHE A 79 3.78 -5.25 8.36
CA PHE A 79 3.65 -4.39 7.18
C PHE A 79 4.09 -5.13 5.92
N HIS A 80 3.14 -5.54 5.09
CA HIS A 80 3.38 -6.13 3.77
C HIS A 80 3.63 -5.07 2.69
N VAL A 81 4.72 -4.31 2.84
CA VAL A 81 5.10 -3.28 1.87
C VAL A 81 5.52 -3.91 0.55
N ARG A 82 4.99 -3.42 -0.57
CA ARG A 82 5.48 -3.75 -1.91
C ARG A 82 6.19 -2.59 -2.54
N ALA A 83 7.11 -2.92 -3.43
CA ALA A 83 7.76 -1.98 -4.31
C ALA A 83 7.53 -2.39 -5.77
N ALA A 84 7.60 -1.43 -6.67
CA ALA A 84 7.73 -1.68 -8.09
C ALA A 84 8.70 -0.68 -8.70
N VAL A 85 9.47 -1.16 -9.67
CA VAL A 85 10.26 -0.28 -10.54
C VAL A 85 9.72 -0.44 -11.94
N ALA A 86 9.31 0.64 -12.58
CA ALA A 86 8.84 0.65 -13.95
C ALA A 86 9.85 1.34 -14.85
N ARG A 87 10.06 0.80 -16.06
CA ARG A 87 10.77 1.50 -17.13
C ARG A 87 9.75 2.18 -18.05
N GLN A 88 9.91 3.49 -18.24
CA GLN A 88 8.90 4.34 -18.87
C GLN A 88 9.27 4.83 -20.28
N ASP A 89 10.55 4.72 -20.66
CA ASP A 89 11.06 5.11 -21.99
C ASP A 89 10.91 4.01 -23.07
N THR A 90 10.11 2.98 -22.82
CA THR A 90 9.91 1.85 -23.75
C THR A 90 8.45 1.48 -23.90
N VAL A 91 8.08 0.98 -25.08
CA VAL A 91 6.77 0.37 -25.36
C VAL A 91 7.01 -1.03 -25.93
N PRO A 92 6.35 -2.10 -25.42
CA PRO A 92 5.35 -2.09 -24.33
C PRO A 92 5.95 -1.80 -22.94
N PHE A 93 5.09 -1.64 -21.93
CA PHE A 93 5.48 -1.55 -20.52
C PHE A 93 6.45 -2.67 -20.16
N PHE A 94 7.53 -2.33 -19.46
CA PHE A 94 8.55 -3.29 -19.04
C PHE A 94 8.88 -3.12 -17.56
N PRO A 95 8.91 -4.20 -16.76
CA PRO A 95 9.35 -4.15 -15.38
C PRO A 95 10.81 -3.70 -15.32
N GLY A 96 11.09 -2.72 -14.48
CA GLY A 96 12.40 -2.08 -14.33
C GLY A 96 13.37 -2.89 -13.48
N GLU A 97 12.90 -3.80 -12.63
CA GLU A 97 13.71 -4.55 -11.66
C GLU A 97 14.93 -5.27 -12.30
N PRO A 98 14.82 -5.93 -13.47
CA PRO A 98 15.96 -6.60 -14.10
C PRO A 98 17.06 -5.63 -14.59
N HIS A 99 16.83 -4.33 -14.54
CA HIS A 99 17.79 -3.28 -14.95
C HIS A 99 18.68 -2.78 -13.82
N PHE A 100 18.60 -3.41 -12.64
CA PHE A 100 19.38 -3.06 -11.46
C PHE A 100 20.13 -4.28 -10.89
N ALA A 101 21.25 -4.03 -10.21
CA ALA A 101 21.76 -4.93 -9.18
C ALA A 101 21.22 -4.46 -7.82
N TYR A 102 21.06 -5.38 -6.87
CA TYR A 102 20.62 -5.02 -5.53
C TYR A 102 21.71 -5.33 -4.50
N ILE A 103 21.94 -4.39 -3.59
CA ILE A 103 22.82 -4.50 -2.42
C ILE A 103 21.93 -4.41 -1.19
N PHE A 104 22.00 -5.40 -0.30
CA PHE A 104 21.18 -5.43 0.91
C PHE A 104 22.06 -5.16 2.13
N GLU A 105 21.85 -4.03 2.80
CA GLU A 105 22.51 -3.71 4.07
C GLU A 105 21.58 -3.93 5.26
N LYS A 106 20.29 -3.60 5.10
CA LYS A 106 19.23 -3.83 6.07
C LYS A 106 17.96 -4.26 5.37
N GLY A 107 17.35 -5.34 5.87
CA GLY A 107 16.21 -5.96 5.19
C GLY A 107 16.61 -6.54 3.82
N ARG A 108 15.62 -6.86 2.99
CA ARG A 108 15.82 -7.40 1.65
C ARG A 108 14.58 -7.22 0.78
N LEU A 109 14.74 -7.45 -0.53
CA LEU A 109 13.64 -7.53 -1.48
C LEU A 109 13.40 -8.98 -1.88
N GLU A 110 12.15 -9.40 -1.96
CA GLU A 110 11.74 -10.68 -2.52
C GLU A 110 11.00 -10.47 -3.84
N PHE A 111 11.50 -11.09 -4.90
CA PHE A 111 10.93 -10.96 -6.24
C PHE A 111 10.13 -12.21 -6.58
N LYS A 112 8.85 -12.02 -6.91
CA LYS A 112 7.99 -13.06 -7.49
C LYS A 112 7.70 -12.69 -8.94
N ILE A 113 8.28 -13.44 -9.85
CA ILE A 113 8.10 -13.26 -11.29
C ILE A 113 6.74 -13.84 -11.67
N LEU A 114 5.87 -13.01 -12.24
CA LEU A 114 4.57 -13.40 -12.79
C LEU A 114 4.58 -13.19 -14.31
N PRO A 115 3.61 -13.78 -15.05
CA PRO A 115 3.41 -13.40 -16.43
C PRO A 115 3.19 -11.88 -16.52
N TYR A 116 4.07 -11.20 -17.26
CA TYR A 116 4.02 -9.76 -17.56
C TYR A 116 4.33 -8.77 -16.42
N THR A 117 4.63 -9.23 -15.20
CA THR A 117 4.97 -8.34 -14.08
C THR A 117 5.92 -9.00 -13.08
N ILE A 118 6.57 -8.18 -12.26
CA ILE A 118 7.39 -8.63 -11.13
C ILE A 118 6.76 -8.05 -9.87
N HIS A 119 6.37 -8.92 -8.95
CA HIS A 119 5.94 -8.48 -7.62
C HIS A 119 7.16 -8.43 -6.72
N THR A 120 7.45 -7.26 -6.16
CA THR A 120 8.56 -7.08 -5.23
C THR A 120 8.01 -6.83 -3.83
N SER A 121 8.22 -7.77 -2.91
CA SER A 121 7.92 -7.58 -1.49
C SER A 121 9.14 -7.00 -0.78
N VAL A 122 8.91 -6.02 0.08
CA VAL A 122 9.93 -5.40 0.92
C VAL A 122 9.91 -6.07 2.29
N ILE A 123 11.02 -6.70 2.66
CA ILE A 123 11.17 -7.39 3.94
C ILE A 123 12.10 -6.56 4.82
N TYR A 124 11.57 -5.98 5.89
CA TYR A 124 12.35 -5.19 6.84
C TYR A 124 13.18 -6.10 7.76
N GLU A 125 14.35 -5.61 8.18
CA GLU A 125 15.09 -6.18 9.31
C GLU A 125 14.55 -5.57 10.60
N THR A 126 14.19 -6.40 11.58
CA THR A 126 13.72 -5.93 12.89
C THR A 126 14.91 -5.89 13.87
N ALA A 127 15.21 -4.70 14.40
CA ALA A 127 16.21 -4.51 15.45
C ALA A 127 15.71 -5.03 16.81
N GLU A 128 16.61 -5.18 17.79
CA GLU A 128 16.24 -5.61 19.15
C GLU A 128 15.21 -4.69 19.83
N SER A 129 15.19 -3.40 19.47
CA SER A 129 14.21 -2.43 19.95
C SER A 129 12.82 -2.57 19.31
N GLY A 130 12.63 -3.51 18.37
CA GLY A 130 11.39 -3.66 17.58
C GLY A 130 11.30 -2.70 16.38
N VAL A 131 12.22 -1.75 16.25
CA VAL A 131 12.30 -0.85 15.09
C VAL A 131 12.67 -1.64 13.85
N ARG A 132 11.90 -1.44 12.77
CA ARG A 132 12.08 -2.13 11.49
C ARG A 132 12.82 -1.23 10.52
N ARG A 133 13.86 -1.77 9.87
CA ARG A 133 14.78 -1.01 9.01
C ARG A 133 14.94 -1.65 7.64
N LEU A 134 14.98 -0.78 6.63
CA LEU A 134 15.29 -1.11 5.26
C LEU A 134 16.44 -0.22 4.79
N ARG A 135 17.44 -0.82 4.15
CA ARG A 135 18.49 -0.12 3.43
C ARG A 135 18.96 -1.00 2.27
N VAL A 136 18.50 -0.64 1.07
CA VAL A 136 18.73 -1.39 -0.17
C VAL A 136 19.33 -0.47 -1.22
N GLY A 137 20.53 -0.81 -1.69
CA GLY A 137 21.16 -0.14 -2.82
C GLY A 137 20.68 -0.74 -4.15
N MET A 138 20.26 0.09 -5.09
CA MET A 138 19.98 -0.28 -6.48
C MET A 138 21.09 0.26 -7.38
N VAL A 139 21.90 -0.63 -7.94
CA VAL A 139 23.00 -0.29 -8.85
C VAL A 139 22.46 -0.24 -10.28
N CYS A 140 22.51 0.93 -10.91
CA CYS A 140 22.01 1.17 -12.26
C CYS A 140 22.80 0.35 -13.31
N ARG A 141 22.14 -0.53 -14.08
CA ARG A 141 22.80 -1.35 -15.13
C ARG A 141 22.39 -0.98 -16.55
N LYS A 142 21.28 -0.26 -16.73
CA LYS A 142 20.76 0.05 -18.06
C LYS A 142 20.24 1.48 -18.12
N LYS A 143 20.52 2.15 -19.24
CA LYS A 143 19.98 3.49 -19.52
C LYS A 143 18.47 3.45 -19.69
N GLY A 144 17.80 4.52 -19.30
CA GLY A 144 16.37 4.70 -19.48
C GLY A 144 15.75 5.70 -18.51
N VAL A 145 14.43 5.80 -18.56
CA VAL A 145 13.64 6.59 -17.60
C VAL A 145 12.91 5.61 -16.69
N PHE A 146 13.10 5.76 -15.39
CA PHE A 146 12.59 4.83 -14.39
C PHE A 146 11.70 5.54 -13.37
N TYR A 147 10.75 4.79 -12.85
CA TYR A 147 9.84 5.18 -11.78
C TYR A 147 9.85 4.09 -10.71
N LEU A 148 10.15 4.45 -9.46
CA LEU A 148 10.04 3.61 -8.27
C LEU A 148 8.78 4.00 -7.50
N ALA A 149 8.01 3.01 -7.03
CA ALA A 149 6.78 3.19 -6.26
C ALA A 149 6.66 2.18 -5.12
N PHE A 150 5.87 2.52 -4.11
CA PHE A 150 5.48 1.66 -3.00
C PHE A 150 3.97 1.60 -2.86
N TYR A 151 3.45 0.42 -2.59
CA TYR A 151 2.01 0.24 -2.43
C TYR A 151 1.72 -0.93 -1.49
N ASN A 152 0.51 -0.93 -0.94
CA ASN A 152 -0.04 -2.07 -0.20
C ASN A 152 -0.92 -2.90 -1.12
N LEU A 153 -1.10 -4.18 -0.81
CA LEU A 153 -2.21 -4.92 -1.41
C LEU A 153 -3.48 -4.77 -0.59
N THR A 154 -4.61 -4.91 -1.27
CA THR A 154 -5.94 -5.00 -0.65
C THR A 154 -6.06 -6.13 0.37
N ASP A 155 -5.22 -7.16 0.30
CA ASP A 155 -5.22 -8.26 1.29
C ASP A 155 -4.69 -7.83 2.67
N ASP A 156 -3.99 -6.68 2.76
CA ASP A 156 -3.46 -6.11 3.99
C ASP A 156 -4.54 -5.43 4.86
N THR A 157 -5.79 -5.43 4.39
CA THR A 157 -6.96 -4.79 5.04
C THR A 157 -7.80 -5.74 5.88
N LYS A 158 -7.43 -7.03 6.01
CA LYS A 158 -8.22 -8.01 6.75
C LYS A 158 -7.59 -8.35 8.10
N GLY A 159 -8.23 -7.89 9.18
CA GLY A 159 -7.96 -8.38 10.53
C GLY A 159 -6.91 -7.59 11.31
N VAL A 160 -6.90 -6.27 11.15
CA VAL A 160 -6.16 -5.40 12.04
C VAL A 160 -6.80 -5.50 13.43
N LEU A 161 -6.00 -5.65 14.48
CA LEU A 161 -6.45 -5.81 15.87
C LEU A 161 -5.78 -4.73 16.74
N PHE A 162 -5.87 -3.47 16.34
CA PHE A 162 -5.39 -2.37 17.18
C PHE A 162 -6.37 -2.09 18.31
N ALA A 163 -7.68 -2.12 18.03
CA ALA A 163 -8.70 -2.09 19.05
C ALA A 163 -9.22 -3.51 19.24
N ASN A 164 -9.24 -4.00 20.48
CA ASN A 164 -9.98 -5.22 20.83
C ASN A 164 -11.49 -4.93 20.68
N SER A 165 -11.98 -4.80 19.45
CA SER A 165 -13.30 -4.34 19.10
C SER A 165 -14.00 -5.32 18.17
N ASP A 166 -15.33 -5.34 18.22
CA ASP A 166 -16.16 -6.09 17.28
C ASP A 166 -16.26 -5.39 15.91
N CYS A 167 -15.45 -4.35 15.67
CA CYS A 167 -15.43 -3.59 14.43
C CYS A 167 -14.55 -4.26 13.36
N ILE A 168 -14.91 -4.09 12.09
CA ILE A 168 -14.03 -4.41 10.97
C ILE A 168 -12.99 -3.30 10.88
N GLU A 169 -11.74 -3.64 11.17
CA GLU A 169 -10.63 -2.70 11.06
C GLU A 169 -9.97 -2.79 9.68
N THR A 170 -9.73 -1.64 9.07
CA THR A 170 -8.99 -1.49 7.82
C THR A 170 -7.76 -0.60 8.03
N LEU A 171 -6.73 -0.84 7.23
CA LEU A 171 -5.51 -0.06 7.27
C LEU A 171 -5.22 0.54 5.90
N ARG A 172 -4.90 1.83 5.90
CA ARG A 172 -4.26 2.53 4.80
C ARG A 172 -2.86 2.96 5.21
N VAL A 173 -1.90 2.78 4.31
CA VAL A 173 -0.56 3.34 4.48
C VAL A 173 -0.25 4.19 3.27
N ASP A 174 0.09 5.46 3.52
CA ASP A 174 0.68 6.33 2.52
C ASP A 174 2.20 6.30 2.67
N TYR A 175 2.94 6.37 1.57
CA TYR A 175 4.40 6.36 1.58
C TYR A 175 4.93 7.77 1.31
N LEU A 176 5.66 8.33 2.28
CA LEU A 176 6.20 9.67 2.17
C LEU A 176 7.66 9.62 1.70
N MET A 177 7.86 9.74 0.39
CA MET A 177 9.18 9.74 -0.22
C MET A 177 9.93 11.07 0.00
N ASN A 178 11.18 10.98 0.45
CA ASN A 178 12.07 12.10 0.73
C ASN A 178 11.43 13.19 1.58
N ASN A 179 10.62 12.79 2.57
CA ASN A 179 9.87 13.71 3.43
C ASN A 179 8.95 14.69 2.66
N GLY A 180 8.43 14.27 1.50
CA GLY A 180 7.56 15.08 0.64
C GLY A 180 8.29 16.11 -0.23
N ALA A 181 9.62 15.99 -0.38
CA ALA A 181 10.37 16.79 -1.35
C ALA A 181 9.97 16.47 -2.81
N ASP A 182 10.45 17.27 -3.77
CA ASP A 182 10.28 16.95 -5.19
C ASP A 182 10.97 15.63 -5.52
N ASN A 183 10.18 14.68 -6.03
CA ASN A 183 10.63 13.35 -6.43
C ASN A 183 10.66 13.19 -7.96
N HIS A 184 10.74 14.32 -8.66
CA HIS A 184 10.95 14.47 -10.10
C HIS A 184 9.82 13.94 -10.99
N PHE A 185 8.56 14.06 -10.55
CA PHE A 185 7.39 13.60 -11.32
C PHE A 185 7.38 14.14 -12.77
N HIS A 186 7.84 15.38 -12.97
CA HIS A 186 7.97 16.03 -14.29
C HIS A 186 8.78 15.23 -15.33
N ILE A 187 9.66 14.30 -14.90
CA ILE A 187 10.37 13.38 -15.80
C ILE A 187 9.41 12.47 -16.56
N LEU A 188 8.27 12.12 -15.96
CA LEU A 188 7.28 11.20 -16.50
C LEU A 188 6.31 11.85 -17.49
N GLU A 189 6.28 13.18 -17.58
CA GLU A 189 5.34 13.89 -18.49
C GLU A 189 5.67 13.70 -19.97
N ASN A 190 6.92 13.34 -20.29
CA ASN A 190 7.44 13.26 -21.66
C ASN A 190 7.82 11.83 -22.08
N VAL A 191 7.37 10.80 -21.35
CA VAL A 191 7.69 9.41 -21.64
C VAL A 191 6.69 8.76 -22.60
N THR A 192 7.11 7.69 -23.27
CA THR A 192 6.31 7.02 -24.30
C THR A 192 5.16 6.21 -23.70
N ASN A 193 5.36 5.67 -22.50
CA ASN A 193 4.33 4.95 -21.77
C ASN A 193 3.73 5.87 -20.69
N PRO A 194 2.43 6.18 -20.71
CA PRO A 194 1.85 7.06 -19.70
C PRO A 194 2.06 6.47 -18.30
N GLY A 195 2.74 7.24 -17.44
CA GLY A 195 2.96 6.90 -16.05
C GLY A 195 1.70 7.06 -15.19
N PRO A 196 1.81 6.91 -13.86
CA PRO A 196 0.73 7.25 -12.94
C PRO A 196 0.39 8.75 -13.02
N THR A 197 -0.79 9.13 -12.53
CA THR A 197 -1.09 10.54 -12.24
C THR A 197 -0.19 11.05 -11.11
N GLU A 198 -0.01 12.36 -11.00
CA GLU A 198 0.79 12.96 -9.91
C GLU A 198 0.25 12.59 -8.52
N GLU A 199 -1.08 12.52 -8.37
CA GLU A 199 -1.72 12.10 -7.12
C GLU A 199 -1.34 10.67 -6.73
N VAL A 200 -1.42 9.73 -7.67
CA VAL A 200 -1.03 8.33 -7.43
C VAL A 200 0.46 8.23 -7.17
N PHE A 201 1.27 8.91 -7.97
CA PHE A 201 2.73 8.99 -7.79
C PHE A 201 3.08 9.45 -6.38
N ASN A 202 2.49 10.54 -5.89
CA ASN A 202 2.78 11.08 -4.56
C ASN A 202 2.24 10.17 -3.44
N GLY A 203 1.06 9.56 -3.60
CA GLY A 203 0.47 8.66 -2.62
C GLY A 203 1.25 7.35 -2.44
N GLU A 204 1.86 6.86 -3.52
CA GLU A 204 2.68 5.65 -3.55
C GLU A 204 4.16 5.92 -3.20
N GLY A 205 4.52 7.11 -2.71
CA GLY A 205 5.93 7.42 -2.42
C GLY A 205 6.81 7.34 -3.67
N GLY A 206 6.29 7.85 -4.78
CA GLY A 206 6.90 7.80 -6.09
C GLY A 206 8.25 8.50 -6.16
N TYR A 207 9.16 7.94 -6.95
CA TYR A 207 10.45 8.56 -7.27
C TYR A 207 10.83 8.30 -8.73
N ALA A 208 11.00 9.36 -9.52
CA ALA A 208 11.38 9.27 -10.93
C ALA A 208 12.83 9.70 -11.14
N PHE A 209 13.51 9.02 -12.06
CA PHE A 209 14.90 9.31 -12.39
C PHE A 209 15.30 8.80 -13.78
N LYS A 210 16.40 9.33 -14.30
CA LYS A 210 17.05 8.94 -15.56
C LYS A 210 18.33 8.20 -15.27
N VAL A 211 18.62 7.16 -16.06
CA VAL A 211 19.93 6.53 -16.13
C VAL A 211 20.54 6.83 -17.51
N ILE A 212 21.71 7.45 -17.52
CA ILE A 212 22.44 7.87 -18.74
C ILE A 212 23.76 7.14 -18.94
#